data_AF-A0A661YAJ9-F1
#
_entry.id   AF-A0A661YAJ9-F1
#
_cell.length_a   1.000
_cell.length_b   1.000
_cell.length_c   1.000
_cell.angle_alpha   90.00
_cell.angle_beta   90.00
_cell.angle_gamma   90.00
#
_symmetry.space_group_name_H-M   'P 1'
#
loop_
_entity.id
_entity.type
_entity.pdbx_description
1 polymer ?
#
loop_
_entity_poly.entity_id
_entity_poly.type
_entity_poly.pdbx_seq_one_letter_code
_entity_poly.pdbx_strand_id
1 'polypeptide(L)'
;LMILGYIVATRIFFPLKKEERLPQIPGGMERLKEELHKLGKMNFQEIKSAILFLTILGLWATDKFHGVSPTAIAFMGAIFALLPRIGILNWNDVDIPWHLMLFSAGAYTLGAGFKSTDLPSISVNAAFDALGFGAQTPFWVLYLSLTFAMAFSALFFQSKTMRTMIFIPIAIGVANRYGINVISLALPVAFLIEHVYMLPFNSKPAALLYETDQYSLTDTFKFGVTMLVIGWVFNIFMGETWYRYLGITPDGVFGIF
;
A
#
# COMPACT_ATOMS: atom_id res chain seq x y z
N LEU A 1 -7.86 0.62 -10.99
CA LEU A 1 -7.53 1.90 -10.33
C LEU A 1 -6.35 2.65 -10.96
N MET A 2 -5.17 2.03 -11.17
CA MET A 2 -4.01 2.76 -11.74
C MET A 2 -4.27 3.43 -13.09
N ILE A 3 -4.94 2.72 -14.02
CA ILE A 3 -5.32 3.27 -15.34
C ILE A 3 -6.25 4.47 -15.17
N LEU A 4 -7.24 4.37 -14.28
CA LEU A 4 -8.14 5.49 -13.96
C LEU A 4 -7.35 6.67 -13.40
N GLY A 5 -6.42 6.43 -12.47
CA GLY A 5 -5.55 7.48 -11.93
C GLY A 5 -4.69 8.16 -12.99
N TYR A 6 -4.12 7.39 -13.92
CA TYR A 6 -3.40 7.94 -15.06
C TYR A 6 -4.28 8.82 -15.95
N ILE A 7 -5.51 8.38 -16.25
CA ILE A 7 -6.46 9.15 -17.05
C ILE A 7 -6.88 10.43 -16.30
N VAL A 8 -7.23 10.33 -15.02
CA VAL A 8 -7.62 11.49 -14.19
C VAL A 8 -6.47 12.49 -14.09
N ALA A 9 -5.25 12.02 -13.85
CA ALA A 9 -4.07 12.88 -13.82
C ALA A 9 -3.86 13.57 -15.17
N THR A 10 -3.71 12.82 -16.26
CA THR A 10 -3.29 13.37 -17.57
C THR A 10 -4.38 14.10 -18.34
N ARG A 11 -5.67 13.85 -18.05
CA ARG A 11 -6.79 14.46 -18.78
C ARG A 11 -7.48 15.57 -18.00
N ILE A 12 -7.50 15.51 -16.67
CA ILE A 12 -8.29 16.42 -15.83
C ILE A 12 -7.39 17.42 -15.10
N PHE A 13 -6.42 16.93 -14.31
CA PHE A 13 -5.66 17.79 -13.39
C PHE A 13 -4.34 18.31 -13.96
N PHE A 14 -3.66 17.50 -14.76
CA PHE A 14 -2.34 17.79 -15.34
C PHE A 14 -2.35 17.57 -16.86
N PRO A 15 -3.23 18.26 -17.62
CA PRO A 15 -3.26 18.11 -19.06
C PRO A 15 -2.00 18.71 -19.71
N LEU A 16 -1.17 17.84 -20.31
CA LEU A 16 -0.02 18.27 -21.09
C LEU A 16 -0.48 19.06 -22.32
N LYS A 17 0.19 20.20 -22.57
CA LYS A 17 0.02 20.98 -23.81
C LYS A 17 0.35 20.09 -25.00
N LYS A 18 -0.23 20.37 -26.17
CA LYS A 18 -0.02 19.54 -27.36
C LYS A 18 1.47 19.40 -27.71
N GLU A 19 2.24 20.47 -27.51
CA GLU A 19 3.70 20.48 -27.76
C GLU A 19 4.50 19.61 -26.76
N GLU A 20 4.02 19.43 -25.53
CA GLU A 20 4.70 18.71 -24.45
C GLU A 20 4.36 17.21 -24.41
N ARG A 21 3.41 16.77 -25.25
CA ARG A 21 3.03 15.34 -25.36
C ARG A 21 4.07 14.50 -26.08
N LEU A 22 5.01 15.14 -26.77
CA LEU A 22 6.14 14.49 -27.41
C LEU A 22 7.37 14.65 -26.51
N PRO A 23 8.21 13.61 -26.35
CA PRO A 23 9.42 13.70 -25.55
C PRO A 23 10.33 14.84 -26.03
N GLN A 24 10.47 15.88 -25.21
CA GLN A 24 11.31 17.05 -25.48
C GLN A 24 12.75 16.84 -24.99
N ILE A 25 13.28 15.64 -25.21
CA ILE A 25 14.67 15.32 -24.84
C ILE A 25 15.57 15.93 -25.93
N PRO A 26 16.59 16.74 -25.61
CA PRO A 26 17.60 17.14 -26.58
C PRO A 26 18.26 15.89 -27.18
N GLY A 27 18.08 15.67 -28.50
CA GLY A 27 18.50 14.43 -29.19
C GLY A 27 17.45 13.30 -29.18
N GLY A 28 16.26 13.52 -28.62
CA GLY A 28 15.10 12.64 -28.71
C GLY A 28 15.38 11.17 -28.36
N MET A 29 14.80 10.28 -29.16
CA MET A 29 15.02 8.83 -29.04
C MET A 29 16.45 8.39 -29.38
N GLU A 30 17.21 9.18 -30.14
CA GLU A 30 18.61 8.88 -30.45
C GLU A 30 19.46 8.97 -29.20
N ARG A 31 19.28 9.99 -28.36
CA ARG A 31 19.96 10.11 -27.07
C ARG A 31 19.69 8.92 -26.15
N LEU A 32 18.45 8.42 -26.12
CA LEU A 32 18.08 7.23 -25.34
C LEU A 32 18.78 5.98 -25.89
N LYS A 33 18.81 5.81 -27.22
CA LYS A 33 19.53 4.71 -27.87
C LYS A 33 21.03 4.79 -27.61
N GLU A 34 21.62 5.98 -27.62
CA GLU A 34 23.01 6.18 -27.28
C GLU A 34 23.31 5.79 -25.83
N GLU A 35 22.51 6.23 -24.86
CA GLU A 35 22.68 5.83 -23.45
C GLU A 35 22.50 4.31 -23.28
N LEU A 36 21.52 3.70 -23.94
CA LEU A 36 21.36 2.25 -23.95
C LEU A 36 22.58 1.53 -24.57
N HIS A 37 23.13 2.08 -25.65
CA HIS A 37 24.36 1.55 -26.26
C HIS A 37 25.58 1.72 -25.34
N LYS A 38 25.66 2.83 -24.60
CA LYS A 38 26.74 3.09 -23.62
C LYS A 38 26.71 2.14 -22.42
N LEU A 39 25.53 1.67 -22.01
CA LEU A 39 25.41 0.63 -20.97
C LEU A 39 26.11 -0.68 -21.39
N GLY A 40 26.22 -0.93 -22.70
CA GLY A 40 26.94 -2.08 -23.23
C GLY A 40 26.19 -3.40 -23.04
N LYS A 41 26.93 -4.52 -23.14
CA LYS A 41 26.36 -5.85 -22.89
C LYS A 41 26.26 -6.08 -21.39
N MET A 42 25.20 -6.78 -20.99
CA MET A 42 24.97 -7.16 -19.60
C MET A 42 26.19 -7.90 -19.04
N ASN A 43 26.74 -7.39 -17.96
CA ASN A 43 27.94 -7.97 -17.37
C ASN A 43 27.60 -9.24 -16.56
N PHE A 44 28.61 -10.01 -16.22
CA PHE A 44 28.41 -11.28 -15.50
C PHE A 44 27.75 -11.11 -14.12
N GLN A 45 28.00 -9.98 -13.43
CA GLN A 45 27.40 -9.69 -12.13
C GLN A 45 25.92 -9.31 -12.24
N GLU A 46 25.55 -8.58 -13.28
CA GLU A 46 24.15 -8.25 -13.60
C GLU A 46 23.35 -9.53 -13.93
N ILE A 47 23.93 -10.45 -14.70
CA ILE A 47 23.31 -11.73 -15.02
C ILE A 47 23.11 -12.57 -13.74
N LYS A 48 24.15 -12.68 -12.90
CA LYS A 48 24.03 -13.36 -11.60
C LYS A 48 22.95 -12.74 -10.72
N SER A 49 22.90 -11.41 -10.66
CA SER A 49 21.89 -10.67 -9.89
C SER A 49 20.48 -10.94 -10.41
N ALA A 50 20.28 -10.92 -11.73
CA ALA A 50 19.00 -11.24 -12.36
C ALA A 50 18.56 -12.68 -12.06
N ILE A 51 19.47 -13.65 -12.16
CA ILE A 51 19.19 -15.06 -11.85
C ILE A 51 18.78 -15.23 -10.38
N LEU A 52 19.53 -14.63 -9.45
CA LEU A 52 19.21 -14.71 -8.03
C LEU A 52 17.85 -14.08 -7.74
N PHE A 53 17.59 -12.89 -8.27
CA PHE A 53 16.31 -12.20 -8.12
C PHE A 53 15.13 -13.02 -8.65
N LEU A 54 15.24 -13.55 -9.88
CA LEU A 54 14.20 -14.38 -10.49
C LEU A 54 13.99 -15.69 -9.73
N THR A 55 15.05 -16.27 -9.18
CA THR A 55 14.97 -17.48 -8.34
C THR A 55 14.21 -17.20 -7.05
N ILE A 56 14.54 -16.12 -6.34
CA ILE A 56 13.82 -15.71 -5.12
C ILE A 56 12.35 -15.44 -5.43
N LEU A 57 12.07 -14.70 -6.51
CA LEU A 57 10.71 -14.40 -6.94
C LEU A 57 9.93 -15.67 -7.30
N GLY A 58 10.55 -16.60 -8.01
CA GLY A 58 9.97 -17.90 -8.34
C GLY A 58 9.63 -18.71 -7.08
N LEU A 59 10.56 -18.78 -6.12
CA LEU A 59 10.33 -19.43 -4.84
C LEU A 59 9.17 -18.78 -4.06
N TRP A 60 9.11 -17.45 -3.99
CA TRP A 60 7.96 -16.77 -3.38
C TRP A 60 6.63 -17.08 -4.09
N ALA A 61 6.61 -17.12 -5.42
CA ALA A 61 5.40 -17.44 -6.18
C ALA A 61 4.94 -18.89 -5.98
N THR A 62 5.86 -19.80 -5.64
CA THR A 62 5.57 -21.23 -5.43
C THR A 62 5.48 -21.64 -3.97
N ASP A 63 5.38 -20.68 -3.04
CA ASP A 63 5.40 -20.92 -1.58
C ASP A 63 4.39 -21.99 -1.13
N LYS A 64 3.20 -22.01 -1.72
CA LYS A 64 2.15 -23.00 -1.49
C LYS A 64 2.54 -24.43 -1.84
N PHE A 65 3.49 -24.65 -2.76
CA PHE A 65 3.89 -25.99 -3.21
C PHE A 65 5.00 -26.59 -2.37
N HIS A 66 5.99 -25.79 -1.97
CA HIS A 66 7.14 -26.29 -1.20
C HIS A 66 7.05 -25.99 0.31
N GLY A 67 6.11 -25.14 0.74
CA GLY A 67 5.83 -24.87 2.16
C GLY A 67 6.95 -24.13 2.90
N VAL A 68 7.91 -23.53 2.19
CA VAL A 68 9.00 -22.77 2.80
C VAL A 68 8.54 -21.33 2.97
N SER A 69 8.72 -20.78 4.17
CA SER A 69 8.23 -19.42 4.45
C SER A 69 8.93 -18.39 3.55
N PRO A 70 8.20 -17.36 3.08
CA PRO A 70 8.80 -16.27 2.30
C PRO A 70 9.97 -15.59 3.02
N THR A 71 9.90 -15.51 4.36
CA THR A 71 10.97 -14.98 5.22
C THR A 71 12.24 -15.83 5.13
N ALA A 72 12.12 -17.17 5.19
CA ALA A 72 13.28 -18.05 5.06
C ALA A 72 13.90 -17.95 3.66
N ILE A 73 13.09 -17.86 2.61
CA ILE A 73 13.58 -17.63 1.23
C ILE A 73 14.36 -16.32 1.13
N ALA A 74 13.86 -15.23 1.73
CA ALA A 74 14.55 -13.94 1.75
C ALA A 74 15.92 -14.04 2.44
N PHE A 75 16.00 -14.70 3.60
CA PHE A 75 17.27 -14.91 4.31
C PHE A 75 18.25 -15.78 3.50
N MET A 76 17.78 -16.86 2.88
CA MET A 76 18.63 -17.67 1.99
C MET A 76 19.15 -16.83 0.83
N GLY A 77 18.29 -16.04 0.19
CA GLY A 77 18.67 -15.12 -0.87
C GLY A 77 19.75 -14.13 -0.44
N ALA A 78 19.60 -13.52 0.74
CA ALA A 78 20.59 -12.62 1.32
C ALA A 78 21.92 -13.33 1.61
N ILE A 79 21.89 -14.55 2.16
CA ILE A 79 23.10 -15.37 2.38
C ILE A 79 23.81 -15.61 1.05
N PHE A 80 23.10 -16.09 0.01
CA PHE A 80 23.69 -16.31 -1.31
C PHE A 80 24.25 -15.04 -1.94
N ALA A 81 23.56 -13.91 -1.78
CA ALA A 81 24.02 -12.63 -2.29
C ALA A 81 25.33 -12.15 -1.65
N LEU A 82 25.55 -12.50 -0.38
CA LEU A 82 26.70 -12.09 0.43
C LEU A 82 27.82 -13.13 0.54
N LEU A 83 27.67 -14.29 -0.10
CA LEU A 83 28.69 -15.35 -0.05
C LEU A 83 30.04 -14.83 -0.60
N PRO A 84 31.16 -15.12 0.07
CA PRO A 84 32.47 -14.66 -0.39
C PRO A 84 32.80 -15.26 -1.75
N ARG A 85 33.40 -14.45 -2.64
CA ARG A 85 33.82 -14.79 -4.02
C ARG A 85 32.71 -15.09 -5.03
N ILE A 86 31.59 -15.67 -4.60
CA ILE A 86 30.49 -16.08 -5.49
C ILE A 86 29.28 -15.13 -5.46
N GLY A 87 29.09 -14.43 -4.35
CA GLY A 87 28.03 -13.45 -4.13
C GLY A 87 28.13 -12.25 -5.06
N ILE A 88 27.06 -11.46 -5.04
CA ILE A 88 26.84 -10.30 -5.91
C ILE A 88 26.92 -8.97 -5.15
N LEU A 89 26.94 -9.00 -3.81
CA LEU A 89 26.98 -7.83 -2.94
C LEU A 89 28.14 -7.95 -1.94
N ASN A 90 28.77 -6.82 -1.63
CA ASN A 90 29.62 -6.73 -0.43
C ASN A 90 28.78 -6.25 0.75
N TRP A 91 29.15 -6.64 1.95
CA TRP A 91 28.46 -6.22 3.17
C TRP A 91 28.36 -4.69 3.31
N ASN A 92 29.39 -3.96 2.88
CA ASN A 92 29.43 -2.50 2.94
C ASN A 92 28.43 -1.83 1.97
N ASP A 93 27.97 -2.55 0.95
CA ASP A 93 26.99 -2.04 -0.03
C ASP A 93 25.54 -2.28 0.45
N VAL A 94 25.35 -3.01 1.56
CA VAL A 94 24.02 -3.33 2.08
C VAL A 94 23.52 -2.21 2.99
N ASP A 95 22.53 -1.45 2.50
CA ASP A 95 21.81 -0.46 3.30
C ASP A 95 20.59 -1.10 3.98
N ILE A 96 20.77 -1.60 5.20
CA ILE A 96 19.66 -2.12 6.02
C ILE A 96 18.98 -0.94 6.72
N PRO A 97 17.68 -0.69 6.49
CA PRO A 97 16.95 0.39 7.15
C PRO A 97 16.60 0.00 8.60
N TRP A 98 17.61 -0.04 9.49
CA TRP A 98 17.47 -0.45 10.89
C TRP A 98 16.39 0.31 11.65
N HIS A 99 16.24 1.61 11.34
CA HIS A 99 15.18 2.45 11.89
C HIS A 99 13.78 1.92 11.57
N LEU A 100 13.54 1.43 10.35
CA LEU A 100 12.26 0.81 9.96
C LEU A 100 12.05 -0.54 10.65
N MET A 101 13.12 -1.32 10.84
CA MET A 101 13.05 -2.62 11.54
C MET A 101 12.67 -2.42 13.02
N LEU A 102 13.35 -1.51 13.72
CA LEU A 102 13.05 -1.17 15.12
C LEU A 102 11.64 -0.59 15.28
N PHE A 103 11.26 0.31 14.38
CA PHE A 103 9.91 0.86 14.36
C PHE A 103 8.84 -0.22 14.15
N SER A 104 9.07 -1.17 13.23
CA SER A 104 8.16 -2.31 13.03
C SER A 104 8.08 -3.20 14.27
N ALA A 105 9.21 -3.48 14.94
CA ALA A 105 9.21 -4.25 16.19
C ALA A 105 8.43 -3.56 17.32
N GLY A 106 8.59 -2.24 17.48
CA GLY A 106 7.80 -1.43 18.41
C GLY A 106 6.30 -1.45 18.06
N ALA A 107 5.98 -1.33 16.78
CA ALA A 107 4.61 -1.41 16.27
C ALA A 107 3.91 -2.73 16.61
N TYR A 108 4.59 -3.87 16.37
CA TYR A 108 4.05 -5.19 16.72
C TYR A 108 3.90 -5.36 18.24
N THR A 109 4.84 -4.85 19.03
CA THR A 109 4.75 -4.85 20.50
C THR A 109 3.54 -4.06 20.99
N LEU A 110 3.31 -2.86 20.47
CA LEU A 110 2.13 -2.05 20.79
C LEU A 110 0.83 -2.76 20.38
N GLY A 111 0.78 -3.33 19.16
CA GLY A 111 -0.37 -4.10 18.71
C GLY A 111 -0.66 -5.32 19.60
N ALA A 112 0.38 -6.02 20.05
CA ALA A 112 0.25 -7.13 21.00
C ALA A 112 -0.24 -6.66 22.38
N GLY A 113 0.27 -5.52 22.89
CA GLY A 113 -0.18 -4.91 24.14
C GLY A 113 -1.65 -4.45 24.09
N PHE A 114 -2.07 -3.86 22.97
CA PHE A 114 -3.48 -3.53 22.73
C PHE A 114 -4.36 -4.77 22.73
N LYS A 115 -3.92 -5.85 22.09
CA LYS A 115 -4.64 -7.13 22.11
C LYS A 115 -4.70 -7.73 23.51
N SER A 116 -3.62 -7.70 24.29
CA SER A 116 -3.58 -8.30 25.63
C SER A 116 -4.41 -7.54 26.66
N THR A 117 -4.62 -6.24 26.45
CA THR A 117 -5.41 -5.37 27.33
C THR A 117 -6.87 -5.24 26.91
N ASP A 118 -7.25 -5.80 25.76
CA ASP A 118 -8.54 -5.60 25.10
C ASP A 118 -8.92 -4.12 24.87
N LEU A 119 -7.91 -3.23 24.92
CA LEU A 119 -8.10 -1.78 24.86
C LEU A 119 -8.80 -1.31 23.58
N PRO A 120 -8.52 -1.88 22.38
CA PRO A 120 -9.25 -1.53 21.17
C PRO A 120 -10.74 -1.86 21.28
N SER A 121 -11.10 -3.02 21.82
CA SER A 121 -12.50 -3.42 22.02
C SER A 121 -13.18 -2.45 22.98
N ILE A 122 -12.57 -2.18 24.15
CA ILE A 122 -13.11 -1.24 25.15
C ILE A 122 -13.29 0.17 24.57
N SER A 123 -12.28 0.67 23.86
CA SER A 123 -12.30 2.02 23.28
C SER A 123 -13.33 2.15 22.16
N VAL A 124 -13.42 1.13 21.30
CA VAL A 124 -14.44 1.06 20.24
C VAL A 124 -15.83 0.98 20.87
N ASN A 125 -16.05 0.11 21.86
CA ASN A 125 -17.33 -0.04 22.55
C ASN A 125 -17.77 1.28 23.16
N ALA A 126 -16.89 1.97 23.90
CA ALA A 126 -17.20 3.26 24.51
C ALA A 126 -17.52 4.34 23.47
N ALA A 127 -16.74 4.43 22.38
CA ALA A 127 -17.00 5.38 21.30
C ALA A 127 -18.31 5.06 20.58
N PHE A 128 -18.61 3.77 20.36
CA PHE A 128 -19.80 3.33 19.64
C PHE A 128 -21.06 3.54 20.48
N ASP A 129 -21.02 3.24 21.77
CA ASP A 129 -22.12 3.50 22.69
C ASP A 129 -22.40 5.01 22.78
N ALA A 130 -21.36 5.86 22.78
CA ALA A 130 -21.52 7.32 22.75
C ALA A 130 -22.10 7.85 21.43
N LEU A 131 -21.79 7.20 20.29
CA LEU A 131 -22.29 7.55 18.97
C LEU A 131 -23.65 6.90 18.63
N GLY A 132 -24.19 6.07 19.53
CA GLY A 132 -25.46 5.38 19.34
C GLY A 132 -25.40 4.14 18.43
N PHE A 133 -24.20 3.61 18.16
CA PHE A 133 -24.02 2.35 17.43
C PHE A 133 -24.36 1.15 18.32
N GLY A 134 -25.63 0.73 18.25
CA GLY A 134 -26.13 -0.44 18.97
C GLY A 134 -25.82 -1.77 18.27
N ALA A 135 -26.27 -2.87 18.88
CA ALA A 135 -26.14 -4.22 18.33
C ALA A 135 -26.83 -4.42 16.96
N GLN A 136 -27.81 -3.57 16.63
CA GLN A 136 -28.53 -3.59 15.36
C GLN A 136 -27.88 -2.72 14.27
N THR A 137 -26.64 -2.25 14.48
CA THR A 137 -25.95 -1.43 13.48
C THR A 137 -25.73 -2.24 12.20
N PRO A 138 -26.24 -1.78 11.04
CA PRO A 138 -26.09 -2.53 9.79
C PRO A 138 -24.62 -2.62 9.35
N PHE A 139 -24.28 -3.72 8.67
CA PHE A 139 -22.92 -3.97 8.18
C PHE A 139 -22.37 -2.83 7.31
N TRP A 140 -23.19 -2.28 6.40
CA TRP A 140 -22.78 -1.17 5.52
C TRP A 140 -22.32 0.06 6.31
N VAL A 141 -22.93 0.35 7.47
CA VAL A 141 -22.54 1.50 8.31
C VAL A 141 -21.13 1.30 8.87
N LEU A 142 -20.84 0.09 9.36
CA LEU A 142 -19.53 -0.30 9.87
C LEU A 142 -18.47 -0.28 8.76
N TYR A 143 -18.80 -0.86 7.61
CA TYR A 143 -17.92 -0.90 6.45
C TYR A 143 -17.58 0.50 5.95
N LEU A 144 -18.60 1.34 5.69
CA LEU A 144 -18.40 2.69 5.17
C LEU A 144 -17.66 3.58 6.16
N SER A 145 -18.01 3.53 7.45
CA SER A 145 -17.35 4.37 8.46
C SER A 145 -15.87 4.03 8.63
N LEU A 146 -15.52 2.73 8.73
CA LEU A 146 -14.13 2.29 8.87
C LEU A 146 -13.30 2.56 7.62
N THR A 147 -13.84 2.25 6.44
CA THR A 147 -13.13 2.50 5.17
C THR A 147 -12.99 3.99 4.88
N PHE A 148 -14.00 4.80 5.20
CA PHE A 148 -13.94 6.26 5.10
C PHE A 148 -12.88 6.83 6.05
N ALA A 149 -12.95 6.47 7.34
CA ALA A 149 -11.98 6.91 8.33
C ALA A 149 -10.55 6.56 7.90
N MET A 150 -10.36 5.34 7.37
CA MET A 150 -9.07 4.93 6.87
C MET A 150 -8.63 5.72 5.64
N ALA A 151 -9.45 5.83 4.59
CA ALA A 151 -9.09 6.55 3.36
C ALA A 151 -8.71 8.01 3.66
N PHE A 152 -9.53 8.71 4.45
CA PHE A 152 -9.36 10.14 4.73
C PHE A 152 -8.39 10.43 5.89
N SER A 153 -7.98 9.42 6.66
CA SER A 153 -6.93 9.60 7.68
C SER A 153 -5.59 10.06 7.10
N ALA A 154 -5.32 9.83 5.81
CA ALA A 154 -4.12 10.33 5.12
C ALA A 154 -4.01 11.88 5.14
N LEU A 155 -5.11 12.59 5.37
CA LEU A 155 -5.14 14.04 5.56
C LEU A 155 -4.41 14.50 6.83
N PHE A 156 -4.40 13.66 7.86
CA PHE A 156 -3.89 13.99 9.20
C PHE A 156 -2.64 13.19 9.54
N PHE A 157 -2.55 11.95 9.06
CA PHE A 157 -1.47 11.03 9.39
C PHE A 157 -0.54 10.82 8.20
N GLN A 158 0.73 11.13 8.39
CA GLN A 158 1.78 10.91 7.39
C GLN A 158 2.21 9.44 7.29
N SER A 159 2.32 8.76 8.42
CA SER A 159 2.89 7.40 8.47
C SER A 159 1.85 6.35 8.12
N LYS A 160 2.08 5.65 7.00
CA LYS A 160 1.30 4.47 6.59
C LYS A 160 1.27 3.44 7.71
N THR A 161 2.42 3.16 8.32
CA THR A 161 2.52 2.18 9.40
C THR A 161 1.74 2.61 10.65
N MET A 162 1.73 3.89 11.00
CA MET A 162 0.87 4.37 12.09
C MET A 162 -0.60 4.17 11.79
N ARG A 163 -1.05 4.50 10.57
CA ARG A 163 -2.43 4.25 10.15
C ARG A 163 -2.77 2.76 10.24
N THR A 164 -1.89 1.88 9.77
CA THR A 164 -2.07 0.42 9.91
C THR A 164 -2.20 -0.01 11.37
N MET A 165 -1.32 0.48 12.26
CA MET A 165 -1.35 0.16 13.69
C MET A 165 -2.62 0.60 14.41
N ILE A 166 -3.27 1.67 13.94
CA ILE A 166 -4.47 2.22 14.56
C ILE A 166 -5.72 1.58 13.96
N PHE A 167 -5.88 1.65 12.63
CA PHE A 167 -7.14 1.30 11.98
C PHE A 167 -7.37 -0.20 11.83
N ILE A 168 -6.32 -1.01 11.67
CA ILE A 168 -6.49 -2.47 11.53
C ILE A 168 -6.97 -3.09 12.84
N PRO A 169 -6.38 -2.82 14.02
CA PRO A 169 -6.92 -3.32 15.28
C PRO A 169 -8.34 -2.84 15.58
N ILE A 170 -8.68 -1.60 15.21
CA ILE A 170 -10.06 -1.09 15.33
C ILE A 170 -11.02 -1.93 14.48
N ALA A 171 -10.69 -2.18 13.21
CA ALA A 171 -11.51 -3.01 12.33
C ALA A 171 -11.68 -4.44 12.86
N ILE A 172 -10.62 -5.02 13.43
CA ILE A 172 -10.65 -6.34 14.09
C ILE A 172 -11.58 -6.29 15.32
N GLY A 173 -11.46 -5.27 16.17
CA GLY A 173 -12.28 -5.10 17.38
C GLY A 173 -13.76 -4.94 17.04
N VAL A 174 -14.09 -4.13 16.04
CA VAL A 174 -15.46 -3.97 15.53
C VAL A 174 -15.99 -5.30 15.00
N ALA A 175 -15.21 -6.01 14.18
CA ALA A 175 -15.63 -7.31 13.65
C ALA A 175 -15.96 -8.30 14.79
N ASN A 176 -15.09 -8.38 15.81
CA ASN A 176 -15.30 -9.25 16.96
C ASN A 176 -16.54 -8.86 17.78
N ARG A 177 -16.78 -7.55 18.03
CA ARG A 177 -17.96 -7.05 18.76
C ARG A 177 -19.27 -7.49 18.11
N TYR A 178 -19.33 -7.45 16.78
CA TYR A 178 -20.54 -7.77 16.01
C TYR A 178 -20.60 -9.22 15.53
N GLY A 179 -19.62 -10.06 15.89
CA GLY A 179 -19.56 -11.47 15.45
C GLY A 179 -19.33 -11.63 13.95
N ILE A 180 -18.73 -10.64 13.29
CA ILE A 180 -18.45 -10.62 11.85
C ILE A 180 -17.05 -11.22 11.61
N ASN A 181 -16.85 -11.86 10.46
CA ASN A 181 -15.52 -12.29 10.05
C ASN A 181 -14.56 -11.08 9.97
N VAL A 182 -13.42 -11.17 10.67
CA VAL A 182 -12.40 -10.12 10.73
C VAL A 182 -11.94 -9.65 9.35
N ILE A 183 -11.81 -10.58 8.40
CA ILE A 183 -11.35 -10.27 7.03
C ILE A 183 -12.33 -9.34 6.32
N SER A 184 -13.63 -9.45 6.61
CA SER A 184 -14.70 -8.63 5.99
C SER A 184 -14.56 -7.14 6.24
N LEU A 185 -13.88 -6.73 7.33
CA LEU A 185 -13.63 -5.33 7.66
C LEU A 185 -12.14 -4.96 7.58
N ALA A 186 -11.24 -5.83 8.06
CA ALA A 186 -9.80 -5.53 8.11
C ALA A 186 -9.16 -5.46 6.72
N LEU A 187 -9.56 -6.32 5.77
CA LEU A 187 -8.99 -6.34 4.42
C LEU A 187 -9.36 -5.08 3.60
N PRO A 188 -10.64 -4.67 3.52
CA PRO A 188 -11.01 -3.41 2.88
C PRO A 188 -10.27 -2.19 3.45
N VAL A 189 -10.14 -2.11 4.77
CA VAL A 189 -9.38 -1.05 5.46
C VAL A 189 -7.91 -1.11 5.07
N ALA A 190 -7.30 -2.31 5.02
CA ALA A 190 -5.91 -2.48 4.64
C ALA A 190 -5.62 -2.01 3.20
N PHE A 191 -6.50 -2.30 2.25
CA PHE A 191 -6.31 -1.86 0.87
C PHE A 191 -6.35 -0.34 0.68
N LEU A 192 -6.88 0.40 1.65
CA LEU A 192 -6.92 1.87 1.62
C LEU A 192 -5.66 2.52 2.26
N ILE A 193 -4.73 1.75 2.82
CA ILE A 193 -3.46 2.25 3.40
C ILE A 193 -2.66 3.03 2.35
N GLU A 194 -2.56 2.48 1.14
CA GLU A 194 -1.65 2.99 0.11
C GLU A 194 -2.17 4.21 -0.65
N HIS A 195 -3.40 4.66 -0.39
CA HIS A 195 -3.94 5.88 -0.99
C HIS A 195 -3.44 7.13 -0.26
N VAL A 196 -2.24 7.59 -0.63
CA VAL A 196 -1.50 8.68 0.03
C VAL A 196 -1.10 9.79 -0.95
N TYR A 197 -1.97 10.11 -1.90
CA TYR A 197 -1.64 10.93 -3.08
C TYR A 197 -1.78 12.45 -2.87
N MET A 198 -2.30 12.88 -1.72
CA MET A 198 -2.95 14.19 -1.60
C MET A 198 -2.05 15.33 -1.15
N LEU A 199 -1.14 15.04 -0.22
CA LEU A 199 -0.20 16.04 0.30
C LEU A 199 1.22 15.56 0.05
N PRO A 200 2.16 16.44 -0.38
CA PRO A 200 3.53 16.06 -0.70
C PRO A 200 4.23 15.31 0.45
N PHE A 201 3.96 15.69 1.70
CA PHE A 201 4.56 15.03 2.85
C PHE A 201 4.07 13.58 3.07
N ASN A 202 2.95 13.16 2.47
CA ASN A 202 2.40 11.83 2.68
C ASN A 202 3.32 10.71 2.17
N SER A 203 4.23 10.98 1.24
CA SER A 203 5.23 10.00 0.79
C SER A 203 6.46 10.64 0.15
N LYS A 204 7.61 9.94 0.21
CA LYS A 204 8.85 10.42 -0.42
C LYS A 204 8.69 10.70 -1.93
N PRO A 205 8.02 9.84 -2.74
CA PRO A 205 7.81 10.15 -4.15
C PRO A 205 6.94 11.40 -4.39
N ALA A 206 5.92 11.62 -3.56
CA ALA A 206 5.07 12.80 -3.69
C ALA A 206 5.81 14.10 -3.36
N ALA A 207 6.70 14.07 -2.35
CA ALA A 207 7.59 15.19 -2.02
C ALA A 207 8.58 15.47 -3.15
N LEU A 208 9.27 14.44 -3.65
CA LEU A 208 10.26 14.56 -4.73
C LEU A 208 9.66 15.16 -6.01
N LEU A 209 8.46 14.72 -6.39
CA LEU A 209 7.79 15.26 -7.57
C LEU A 209 7.31 16.71 -7.34
N TYR A 210 6.92 17.07 -6.12
CA TYR A 210 6.51 18.44 -5.80
C TYR A 210 7.69 19.42 -5.91
N GLU A 211 8.90 18.99 -5.57
CA GLU A 211 10.15 19.77 -5.71
C GLU A 211 10.53 20.08 -7.17
N THR A 212 9.86 19.48 -8.16
CA THR A 212 10.10 19.77 -9.59
C THR A 212 9.46 21.08 -10.06
N ASP A 213 8.65 21.73 -9.21
CA ASP A 213 7.90 22.96 -9.49
C ASP A 213 6.98 22.87 -10.73
N GLN A 214 6.62 21.66 -11.16
CA GLN A 214 5.75 21.44 -12.32
C GLN A 214 4.25 21.54 -12.00
N TYR A 215 3.88 21.57 -10.72
CA TYR A 215 2.49 21.68 -10.27
C TYR A 215 2.39 22.32 -8.88
N SER A 216 1.24 22.94 -8.58
CA SER A 216 1.02 23.58 -7.28
C SER A 216 0.53 22.60 -6.21
N LEU A 217 0.61 23.03 -4.94
CA LEU A 217 0.03 22.28 -3.82
C LEU A 217 -1.48 22.09 -4.00
N THR A 218 -2.17 23.11 -4.53
CA THR A 218 -3.59 23.07 -4.82
C THR A 218 -3.93 22.02 -5.89
N ASP A 219 -3.10 21.88 -6.92
CA ASP A 219 -3.31 20.87 -7.97
C ASP A 219 -3.16 19.46 -7.41
N THR A 220 -2.11 19.26 -6.59
CA THR A 220 -1.88 17.99 -5.88
C THR A 220 -3.04 17.64 -4.96
N PHE A 221 -3.54 18.61 -4.20
CA PHE A 221 -4.66 18.44 -3.28
C PHE A 221 -5.94 18.05 -4.02
N LYS A 222 -6.28 18.76 -5.10
CA LYS A 222 -7.47 18.47 -5.91
C LYS A 222 -7.38 17.09 -6.56
N PHE A 223 -6.25 16.74 -7.15
CA PHE A 223 -6.01 15.42 -7.72
C PHE A 223 -6.10 14.33 -6.64
N GLY A 224 -5.45 14.54 -5.51
CA GLY A 224 -5.37 13.58 -4.43
C GLY A 224 -6.71 13.30 -3.75
N VAL A 225 -7.50 14.33 -3.44
CA VAL A 225 -8.84 14.13 -2.87
C VAL A 225 -9.75 13.41 -3.86
N THR A 226 -9.64 13.73 -5.16
CA THR A 226 -10.39 13.05 -6.21
C THR A 226 -10.03 11.57 -6.29
N MET A 227 -8.74 11.26 -6.26
CA MET A 227 -8.26 9.88 -6.28
C MET A 227 -8.60 9.12 -4.99
N LEU A 228 -8.62 9.78 -3.84
CA LEU A 228 -9.07 9.19 -2.58
C LEU A 228 -10.54 8.80 -2.64
N VAL A 229 -11.40 9.70 -3.12
CA VAL A 229 -12.84 9.42 -3.31
C VAL A 229 -13.03 8.28 -4.31
N ILE A 230 -12.34 8.30 -5.45
CA ILE A 230 -12.41 7.22 -6.45
C ILE A 230 -11.94 5.90 -5.84
N GLY A 231 -10.83 5.89 -5.10
CA GLY A 231 -10.29 4.69 -4.45
C GLY A 231 -11.24 4.13 -3.40
N TRP A 232 -11.86 4.99 -2.59
CA TRP A 232 -12.85 4.60 -1.60
C TRP A 232 -14.12 4.05 -2.24
N VAL A 233 -14.68 4.72 -3.25
CA VAL A 233 -15.85 4.21 -4.00
C VAL A 233 -15.53 2.90 -4.71
N PHE A 234 -14.33 2.78 -5.29
CA PHE A 234 -13.88 1.53 -5.89
C PHE A 234 -13.78 0.40 -4.86
N ASN A 235 -13.31 0.69 -3.65
CA ASN A 235 -13.29 -0.27 -2.55
C ASN A 235 -14.70 -0.71 -2.13
N ILE A 236 -15.67 0.20 -2.07
CA ILE A 236 -17.08 -0.13 -1.81
C ILE A 236 -17.64 -1.04 -2.90
N PHE A 237 -17.39 -0.70 -4.17
CA PHE A 237 -17.79 -1.52 -5.31
C PHE A 237 -17.17 -2.92 -5.26
N MET A 238 -15.89 -3.02 -4.89
CA MET A 238 -15.22 -4.31 -4.70
C MET A 238 -15.82 -5.09 -3.52
N GLY A 239 -16.22 -4.41 -2.45
CA GLY A 239 -16.99 -4.99 -1.34
C GLY A 239 -18.30 -5.62 -1.82
N GLU A 240 -19.09 -4.86 -2.57
CA GLU A 240 -20.39 -5.32 -3.06
C GLU A 240 -20.31 -6.47 -4.06
N THR A 241 -19.19 -6.58 -4.81
CA THR A 241 -19.06 -7.52 -5.94
C THR A 241 -17.98 -8.57 -5.73
N TRP A 242 -16.70 -8.18 -5.80
CA TRP A 242 -15.57 -9.10 -5.82
C TRP A 242 -15.35 -9.79 -4.47
N TYR A 243 -15.41 -9.05 -3.37
CA TYR A 243 -15.27 -9.62 -2.03
C TYR A 243 -16.42 -10.55 -1.69
N ARG A 244 -17.62 -10.27 -2.21
CA ARG A 244 -18.73 -11.20 -2.16
C ARG A 244 -18.45 -12.49 -2.90
N TYR A 245 -17.99 -12.42 -4.15
CA TYR A 245 -17.61 -13.61 -4.93
C TYR A 245 -16.55 -14.47 -4.21
N LEU A 246 -15.63 -13.83 -3.48
CA LEU A 246 -14.61 -14.50 -2.67
C LEU A 246 -15.10 -14.99 -1.30
N GLY A 247 -16.37 -14.78 -0.94
CA GLY A 247 -16.93 -15.14 0.36
C GLY A 247 -16.45 -14.28 1.53
N ILE A 248 -15.80 -13.14 1.26
CA ILE A 248 -15.30 -12.21 2.26
C ILE A 248 -16.43 -11.30 2.77
N THR A 249 -17.38 -10.93 1.91
CA THR A 249 -18.60 -10.18 2.27
C THR A 249 -19.81 -10.89 1.67
N PRO A 250 -20.31 -11.97 2.32
CA PRO A 250 -21.25 -12.91 1.69
C PRO A 250 -22.54 -12.26 1.14
N ASP A 251 -23.06 -11.27 1.85
CA ASP A 251 -24.28 -10.54 1.50
C ASP A 251 -23.99 -9.21 0.78
N GLY A 252 -22.73 -8.98 0.37
CA GLY A 252 -22.26 -7.68 -0.10
C GLY A 252 -22.11 -6.66 1.05
N VAL A 253 -21.82 -5.42 0.70
CA VAL A 253 -21.75 -4.31 1.66
C VAL A 253 -23.15 -3.89 2.05
N PHE A 254 -24.06 -3.77 1.09
CA PHE A 254 -25.40 -3.20 1.27
C PHE A 254 -26.51 -4.24 1.46
N GLY A 255 -26.24 -5.54 1.37
CA GLY A 255 -27.27 -6.57 1.50
C GLY A 255 -28.22 -6.63 0.29
N ILE A 256 -27.76 -6.23 -0.89
CA ILE A 256 -28.60 -6.13 -2.10
C ILE A 256 -28.93 -7.52 -2.68
N PHE A 257 -28.16 -8.54 -2.32
CA PHE A 257 -28.22 -9.87 -2.93
C PHE A 257 -28.50 -10.98 -1.93
#